data_AF-A0ABD3Q2M2-F1
#
_entry.id   AF-A0ABD3Q2M2-F1
#
_cell.length_a   1.000
_cell.length_b   1.000
_cell.length_c   1.000
_cell.angle_alpha   90.00
_cell.angle_beta   90.00
_cell.angle_gamma   90.00
#
_symmetry.space_group_name_H-M   'P 1'
#
loop_
_entity.id
_entity.type
_entity.pdbx_description
1 polymer ?
#
loop_
_entity_poly.entity_id
_entity_poly.type
_entity_poly.pdbx_seq_one_letter_code
_entity_poly.pdbx_strand_id
1 'polypeptide(L)'
;CTNLTGCPPAEYCPHCCNINIGVCGVCGANRQGTGGGGYETANWLDGNGNPMPWRSQGYYVEGGDITIDSYLDTHHNGHMEARVCVVNTDPNSCTKPENFAGNELVFESDLPLEARPVMPKDQNYPERGMYAGGQRGSIKSFRFMFKLPMGIYGEKVLLQWKYTTANSCSPPGYAAYFAKNSDLPSDYWSQSLPTCTLPYPNDGTRDTTWPEQFWNCGEITILAGNTTAPHTTSTPTSSPTTSSPTARLTTRIPTRKPTKRPPRG
;
A
#
# COMPACT_ATOMS: atom_id res chain seq x y z
N CYS A 1 19.14 4.21 0.34
CA CYS A 1 20.33 4.51 -0.48
C CYS A 1 21.09 5.69 0.13
N THR A 2 22.43 5.71 0.04
CA THR A 2 23.25 6.84 0.53
C THR A 2 23.62 7.85 -0.56
N ASN A 3 23.38 7.53 -1.84
CA ASN A 3 23.62 8.40 -3.00
C ASN A 3 22.30 8.67 -3.74
N LEU A 4 22.16 9.89 -4.28
CA LEU A 4 20.97 10.32 -5.06
C LEU A 4 20.90 9.69 -6.46
N THR A 5 22.02 9.21 -7.00
CA THR A 5 22.07 8.60 -8.34
C THR A 5 21.45 7.22 -8.35
N GLY A 6 20.43 7.02 -9.21
CA GLY A 6 19.73 5.76 -9.41
C GLY A 6 18.90 5.29 -8.20
N CYS A 7 18.57 6.19 -7.28
CA CYS A 7 17.67 5.94 -6.16
C CYS A 7 16.61 7.05 -6.08
N PRO A 8 15.38 6.73 -5.66
CA PRO A 8 14.33 7.73 -5.56
C PRO A 8 14.68 8.79 -4.51
N PRO A 9 14.09 10.00 -4.61
CA PRO A 9 14.13 10.98 -3.53
C PRO A 9 13.75 10.35 -2.18
N ALA A 10 14.33 10.88 -1.10
CA ALA A 10 13.96 10.42 0.24
C ALA A 10 12.47 10.68 0.51
N GLU A 11 11.75 9.63 0.89
CA GLU A 11 10.35 9.71 1.29
C GLU A 11 10.25 9.59 2.81
N TYR A 12 9.67 10.62 3.45
CA TYR A 12 9.57 10.72 4.90
C TYR A 12 8.22 10.23 5.44
N CYS A 13 7.20 10.15 4.58
CA CYS A 13 5.92 9.53 4.86
C CYS A 13 5.53 8.52 3.78
N PRO A 14 6.24 7.37 3.67
CA PRO A 14 5.91 6.34 2.68
C PRO A 14 4.55 5.68 2.91
N HIS A 15 3.95 5.89 4.09
CA HIS A 15 2.58 5.45 4.40
C HIS A 15 1.51 6.50 4.04
N CYS A 16 1.89 7.70 3.59
CA CYS A 16 0.97 8.78 3.19
C CYS A 16 0.63 8.76 1.68
N CYS A 17 0.99 7.70 0.94
CA CYS A 17 0.85 7.66 -0.52
C CYS A 17 -0.60 7.41 -0.97
N ASN A 18 -1.47 8.36 -0.65
CA ASN A 18 -2.93 8.26 -0.73
C ASN A 18 -3.55 9.23 -1.75
N ILE A 19 -2.71 9.75 -2.63
CA ILE A 19 -3.02 10.47 -3.86
C ILE A 19 -2.37 9.71 -5.00
N ASN A 20 -2.95 9.78 -6.19
CA ASN A 20 -2.41 9.15 -7.39
C ASN A 20 -2.66 10.07 -8.58
N ILE A 21 -1.69 10.21 -9.48
CA ILE A 21 -1.81 11.05 -10.69
C ILE A 21 -1.62 10.23 -11.98
N GLY A 22 -1.54 8.91 -11.85
CA GLY A 22 -1.36 7.92 -12.90
C GLY A 22 -1.50 6.51 -12.33
N VAL A 23 -0.40 5.86 -11.97
CA VAL A 23 -0.36 4.47 -11.50
C VAL A 23 0.08 4.36 -10.04
N CYS A 24 1.16 5.01 -9.64
CA CYS A 24 1.79 4.83 -8.34
C CYS A 24 1.53 6.04 -7.43
N GLY A 25 1.71 5.84 -6.14
CA GLY A 25 1.31 6.81 -5.14
C GLY A 25 2.14 8.10 -5.14
N VAL A 26 1.48 9.20 -4.84
CA VAL A 26 2.08 10.46 -4.43
C VAL A 26 1.90 10.62 -2.92
N CYS A 27 3.00 10.76 -2.21
CA CYS A 27 3.07 10.76 -0.76
C CYS A 27 3.19 12.18 -0.23
N GLY A 28 2.39 12.51 0.80
CA GLY A 28 2.43 13.83 1.43
C GLY A 28 1.87 14.97 0.57
N ALA A 29 1.25 14.67 -0.59
CA ALA A 29 0.55 15.67 -1.38
C ALA A 29 -0.73 16.13 -0.67
N ASN A 30 -1.09 17.40 -0.90
CA ASN A 30 -2.44 17.86 -0.56
C ASN A 30 -3.49 17.20 -1.47
N ARG A 31 -4.78 17.43 -1.18
CA ARG A 31 -5.89 16.84 -1.96
C ARG A 31 -5.91 17.25 -3.44
N GLN A 32 -5.17 18.30 -3.81
CA GLN A 32 -5.00 18.74 -5.19
C GLN A 32 -3.79 18.07 -5.88
N GLY A 33 -3.13 17.11 -5.21
CA GLY A 33 -1.95 16.42 -5.74
C GLY A 33 -0.67 17.25 -5.75
N THR A 34 -0.64 18.38 -5.03
CA THR A 34 0.53 19.28 -5.00
C THR A 34 1.30 19.18 -3.69
N GLY A 35 2.62 19.39 -3.76
CA GLY A 35 3.51 19.46 -2.59
C GLY A 35 3.96 18.12 -2.00
N GLY A 36 3.68 16.99 -2.67
CA GLY A 36 4.11 15.65 -2.26
C GLY A 36 5.26 15.07 -3.10
N GLY A 37 5.99 14.11 -2.52
CA GLY A 37 6.95 13.27 -3.24
C GLY A 37 6.22 12.16 -3.97
N GLY A 38 6.29 12.14 -5.29
CA GLY A 38 5.60 11.16 -6.12
C GLY A 38 6.54 10.15 -6.71
N TYR A 39 6.12 8.88 -6.73
CA TYR A 39 6.78 7.87 -7.56
C TYR A 39 6.32 7.97 -9.04
N GLU A 40 5.39 8.88 -9.34
CA GLU A 40 4.68 8.95 -10.62
C GLU A 40 5.24 10.00 -11.62
N THR A 41 5.86 11.09 -11.17
CA THR A 41 5.91 12.34 -11.94
C THR A 41 7.07 12.46 -12.94
N ALA A 42 7.01 11.68 -14.03
CA ALA A 42 7.88 11.67 -15.23
C ALA A 42 8.88 10.51 -15.35
N ASN A 43 8.42 9.34 -14.89
CA ASN A 43 8.87 7.97 -15.21
C ASN A 43 10.05 7.45 -14.38
N TRP A 44 9.87 7.40 -13.06
CA TRP A 44 10.82 6.80 -12.12
C TRP A 44 12.14 7.58 -12.10
N LEU A 45 12.12 8.85 -11.74
CA LEU A 45 13.35 9.65 -11.66
C LEU A 45 14.07 9.47 -10.32
N ASP A 46 15.39 9.54 -10.35
CA ASP A 46 16.24 9.52 -9.17
C ASP A 46 16.25 10.88 -8.46
N GLY A 47 16.93 10.97 -7.32
CA GLY A 47 17.03 12.21 -6.54
C GLY A 47 17.66 13.40 -7.28
N ASN A 48 18.27 13.18 -8.44
CA ASN A 48 18.83 14.22 -9.30
C ASN A 48 17.96 14.54 -10.53
N GLY A 49 16.80 13.87 -10.67
CA GLY A 49 15.92 14.02 -11.83
C GLY A 49 16.32 13.20 -13.06
N ASN A 50 17.24 12.24 -12.94
CA ASN A 50 17.58 11.33 -14.05
C ASN A 50 16.72 10.07 -14.00
N PRO A 51 16.45 9.37 -15.13
CA PRO A 51 15.77 8.08 -15.11
C PRO A 51 16.46 7.08 -14.17
N MET A 52 15.71 6.50 -13.24
CA MET A 52 16.18 5.42 -12.40
C MET A 52 16.45 4.18 -13.28
N PRO A 53 17.56 3.48 -13.02
CA PRO A 53 17.78 2.20 -13.67
C PRO A 53 16.73 1.21 -13.17
N TRP A 54 16.18 0.42 -14.09
CA TRP A 54 15.29 -0.68 -13.73
C TRP A 54 16.02 -1.70 -12.85
N ARG A 55 15.42 -2.07 -11.72
CA ARG A 55 15.95 -3.03 -10.75
C ARG A 55 14.85 -3.98 -10.30
N SER A 56 14.70 -5.09 -11.01
CA SER A 56 13.78 -6.15 -10.63
C SER A 56 14.03 -6.60 -9.18
N GLN A 57 13.00 -6.46 -8.34
CA GLN A 57 12.97 -6.83 -6.94
C GLN A 57 12.54 -8.29 -6.75
N GLY A 58 12.07 -8.94 -7.82
CA GLY A 58 11.73 -10.36 -7.85
C GLY A 58 11.66 -10.90 -9.28
N TYR A 59 11.85 -12.21 -9.41
CA TYR A 59 11.79 -12.95 -10.67
C TYR A 59 10.74 -14.05 -10.53
N TYR A 60 9.77 -14.07 -11.45
CA TYR A 60 8.64 -14.97 -11.40
C TYR A 60 8.41 -15.61 -12.77
N VAL A 61 7.51 -16.59 -12.83
CA VAL A 61 7.01 -17.18 -14.07
C VAL A 61 5.54 -16.79 -14.20
N GLU A 62 5.07 -16.49 -15.40
CA GLU A 62 3.64 -16.24 -15.66
C GLU A 62 2.77 -17.38 -15.10
N GLY A 63 1.60 -17.05 -14.55
CA GLY A 63 0.77 -18.04 -13.85
C GLY A 63 1.32 -18.55 -12.51
N GLY A 64 2.56 -18.22 -12.15
CA GLY A 64 3.17 -18.57 -10.87
C GLY A 64 2.66 -17.71 -9.72
N ASP A 65 3.09 -18.06 -8.52
CA ASP A 65 2.72 -17.33 -7.30
C ASP A 65 3.77 -16.27 -6.94
N ILE A 66 3.31 -15.14 -6.43
CA ILE A 66 4.10 -14.05 -5.86
C ILE A 66 3.64 -13.81 -4.42
N THR A 67 4.60 -13.56 -3.53
CA THR A 67 4.32 -13.13 -2.16
C THR A 67 4.54 -11.63 -2.03
N ILE A 68 3.54 -10.92 -1.53
CA ILE A 68 3.57 -9.48 -1.30
C ILE A 68 3.46 -9.23 0.20
N ASP A 69 4.49 -8.60 0.75
CA ASP A 69 4.51 -8.11 2.12
C ASP A 69 4.04 -6.64 2.14
N SER A 70 3.08 -6.32 3.01
CA SER A 70 2.62 -4.95 3.22
C SER A 70 2.67 -4.56 4.69
N TYR A 71 2.86 -3.27 4.93
CA TYR A 71 2.83 -2.66 6.26
C TYR A 71 1.83 -1.51 6.27
N LEU A 72 0.87 -1.53 7.20
CA LEU A 72 -0.17 -0.52 7.35
C LEU A 72 0.02 0.24 8.65
N ASP A 73 0.62 1.43 8.60
CA ASP A 73 0.89 2.22 9.81
C ASP A 73 -0.40 2.54 10.58
N THR A 74 -1.41 3.04 9.87
CA THR A 74 -2.78 3.14 10.37
C THR A 74 -3.69 2.17 9.61
N HIS A 75 -4.31 1.25 10.33
CA HIS A 75 -5.17 0.21 9.75
C HIS A 75 -6.61 0.74 9.62
N HIS A 76 -7.13 0.84 8.40
CA HIS A 76 -8.47 1.37 8.12
C HIS A 76 -9.47 0.30 7.64
N ASN A 77 -9.22 -0.96 8.02
CA ASN A 77 -9.86 -2.14 7.41
C ASN A 77 -9.66 -2.15 5.89
N GLY A 78 -10.14 -3.16 5.21
CA GLY A 78 -10.18 -3.15 3.76
C GLY A 78 -9.42 -4.32 3.15
N HIS A 79 -8.91 -4.12 1.94
CA HIS A 79 -8.17 -5.16 1.22
C HIS A 79 -7.03 -4.61 0.38
N MET A 80 -6.10 -5.50 0.08
CA MET A 80 -5.09 -5.37 -0.96
C MET A 80 -5.63 -5.88 -2.29
N GLU A 81 -5.32 -5.16 -3.35
CA GLU A 81 -5.33 -5.64 -4.73
C GLU A 81 -3.93 -5.47 -5.31
N ALA A 82 -3.55 -6.32 -6.26
CA ALA A 82 -2.30 -6.18 -7.00
C ALA A 82 -2.54 -6.39 -8.49
N ARG A 83 -1.80 -5.66 -9.33
CA ARG A 83 -1.94 -5.69 -10.80
C ARG A 83 -0.59 -5.54 -11.46
N VAL A 84 -0.44 -6.05 -12.68
CA VAL A 84 0.82 -5.94 -13.42
C VAL A 84 0.65 -5.27 -14.79
N CYS A 85 1.71 -4.63 -15.26
CA CYS A 85 1.80 -4.11 -16.62
C CYS A 85 3.22 -4.30 -17.17
N VAL A 86 3.33 -4.73 -18.42
CA VAL A 86 4.63 -4.90 -19.09
C VAL A 86 5.11 -3.56 -19.64
N VAL A 87 6.25 -3.10 -19.12
CA VAL A 87 6.93 -1.90 -19.62
C VAL A 87 7.62 -2.27 -20.93
N ASN A 88 7.20 -1.64 -22.02
CA ASN A 88 7.71 -1.92 -23.36
C ASN A 88 8.40 -0.67 -23.95
N THR A 89 8.66 -0.66 -25.25
CA THR A 89 9.33 0.46 -25.93
C THR A 89 8.48 1.72 -26.04
N ASP A 90 7.17 1.64 -25.79
CA ASP A 90 6.29 2.81 -25.69
C ASP A 90 6.61 3.55 -24.38
N PRO A 91 7.03 4.83 -24.44
CA PRO A 91 7.28 5.64 -23.25
C PRO A 91 6.03 5.88 -22.38
N ASN A 92 4.84 5.56 -22.88
CA ASN A 92 3.59 5.64 -22.13
C ASN A 92 3.13 4.29 -21.56
N SER A 93 3.88 3.20 -21.76
CA SER A 93 3.54 1.91 -21.16
C SER A 93 3.52 2.00 -19.63
N CYS A 94 2.47 1.46 -19.03
CA CYS A 94 2.29 1.41 -17.57
C CYS A 94 2.26 2.79 -16.89
N THR A 95 1.74 3.82 -17.56
CA THR A 95 1.59 5.17 -17.01
C THR A 95 0.13 5.55 -16.73
N LYS A 96 -0.82 4.68 -17.08
CA LYS A 96 -2.25 4.91 -16.86
C LYS A 96 -2.95 3.67 -16.30
N PRO A 97 -4.03 3.84 -15.51
CA PRO A 97 -4.80 2.71 -14.96
C PRO A 97 -5.27 1.72 -16.01
N GLU A 98 -5.60 2.17 -17.22
CA GLU A 98 -6.08 1.31 -18.30
C GLU A 98 -5.01 0.34 -18.79
N ASN A 99 -3.72 0.61 -18.55
CA ASN A 99 -2.63 -0.32 -18.87
C ASN A 99 -2.59 -1.56 -17.96
N PHE A 100 -3.32 -1.53 -16.85
CA PHE A 100 -3.40 -2.62 -15.87
C PHE A 100 -4.73 -3.38 -15.93
N ALA A 101 -5.71 -2.89 -16.69
CA ALA A 101 -7.03 -3.50 -16.76
C ALA A 101 -6.94 -4.92 -17.36
N GLY A 102 -7.49 -5.91 -16.65
CA GLY A 102 -7.43 -7.32 -17.06
C GLY A 102 -6.15 -8.05 -16.65
N ASN A 103 -5.21 -7.34 -16.02
CA ASN A 103 -3.95 -7.90 -15.51
C ASN A 103 -3.94 -7.93 -13.97
N GLU A 104 -5.11 -8.04 -13.35
CA GLU A 104 -5.26 -8.23 -11.92
C GLU A 104 -4.68 -9.59 -11.49
N LEU A 105 -3.97 -9.57 -10.37
CA LEU A 105 -3.52 -10.78 -9.71
C LEU A 105 -4.68 -11.39 -8.92
N VAL A 106 -4.68 -12.72 -8.82
CA VAL A 106 -5.69 -13.44 -8.05
C VAL A 106 -5.14 -13.76 -6.67
N PHE A 107 -5.84 -13.39 -5.61
CA PHE A 107 -5.46 -13.74 -4.24
C PHE A 107 -5.53 -15.26 -4.04
N GLU A 108 -4.47 -15.85 -3.50
CA GLU A 108 -4.38 -17.29 -3.24
C GLU A 108 -4.45 -17.61 -1.76
N SER A 109 -3.66 -16.93 -0.93
CA SER A 109 -3.66 -17.17 0.50
C SER A 109 -3.17 -16.00 1.33
N ASP A 110 -3.69 -15.92 2.54
CA ASP A 110 -3.14 -15.12 3.62
C ASP A 110 -2.15 -15.96 4.41
N LEU A 111 -0.95 -15.43 4.62
CA LEU A 111 0.16 -16.09 5.31
C LEU A 111 0.48 -15.31 6.60
N PRO A 112 -0.26 -15.54 7.70
CA PRO A 112 -0.11 -14.74 8.91
C PRO A 112 1.31 -14.76 9.47
N LEU A 113 1.84 -13.57 9.77
CA LEU A 113 3.15 -13.39 10.40
C LEU A 113 3.09 -13.47 11.95
N GLU A 114 1.87 -13.52 12.50
CA GLU A 114 1.55 -13.67 13.91
C GLU A 114 0.28 -14.51 14.09
N ALA A 115 -0.01 -14.96 15.32
CA ALA A 115 -1.16 -15.80 15.60
C ALA A 115 -2.48 -15.02 15.46
N ARG A 116 -3.21 -15.30 14.37
CA ARG A 116 -4.54 -14.75 14.07
C ARG A 116 -5.28 -15.67 13.09
N PRO A 117 -6.61 -15.55 12.96
CA PRO A 117 -7.34 -16.23 11.88
C PRO A 117 -6.77 -15.86 10.51
N VAL A 118 -6.73 -16.87 9.62
CA VAL A 118 -6.39 -16.69 8.20
C VAL A 118 -7.60 -16.10 7.49
N MET A 119 -7.37 -15.07 6.67
CA MET A 119 -8.43 -14.43 5.87
C MET A 119 -8.77 -15.31 4.66
N PRO A 120 -9.99 -15.86 4.54
CA PRO A 120 -10.38 -16.70 3.41
C PRO A 120 -10.45 -15.91 2.10
N LYS A 121 -10.27 -16.61 0.97
CA LYS A 121 -10.44 -16.00 -0.37
C LYS A 121 -11.89 -15.57 -0.60
N ASP A 122 -12.07 -14.36 -1.14
CA ASP A 122 -13.37 -13.90 -1.61
C ASP A 122 -13.65 -14.48 -2.99
N GLN A 123 -14.65 -15.36 -3.09
CA GLN A 123 -15.00 -16.03 -4.36
C GLN A 123 -15.67 -15.09 -5.36
N ASN A 124 -16.30 -14.01 -4.89
CA ASN A 124 -16.97 -13.05 -5.76
C ASN A 124 -16.03 -11.92 -6.22
N TYR A 125 -14.93 -11.73 -5.48
CA TYR A 125 -13.90 -10.72 -5.74
C TYR A 125 -12.50 -11.36 -5.55
N PRO A 126 -12.11 -12.28 -6.45
CA PRO A 126 -10.92 -13.11 -6.28
C PRO A 126 -9.60 -12.33 -6.26
N GLU A 127 -9.61 -11.06 -6.68
CA GLU A 127 -8.49 -10.13 -6.64
C GLU A 127 -8.18 -9.57 -5.24
N ARG A 128 -9.06 -9.77 -4.25
CA ARG A 128 -8.96 -9.15 -2.93
C ARG A 128 -8.26 -10.04 -1.91
N GLY A 129 -7.14 -9.56 -1.39
CA GLY A 129 -6.58 -10.02 -0.11
C GLY A 129 -7.13 -9.18 1.04
N MET A 130 -8.08 -9.69 1.81
CA MET A 130 -8.70 -8.95 2.91
C MET A 130 -7.72 -8.77 4.07
N TYR A 131 -7.62 -7.56 4.63
CA TYR A 131 -6.80 -7.30 5.80
C TYR A 131 -7.50 -7.71 7.10
N ALA A 132 -6.79 -8.46 7.93
CA ALA A 132 -7.20 -8.84 9.28
C ALA A 132 -6.86 -7.74 10.30
N GLY A 133 -7.43 -7.83 11.50
CA GLY A 133 -6.99 -7.06 12.68
C GLY A 133 -7.86 -5.88 13.05
N GLY A 134 -8.82 -5.50 12.20
CA GLY A 134 -9.82 -4.49 12.53
C GLY A 134 -9.30 -3.05 12.49
N GLN A 135 -10.23 -2.10 12.55
CA GLN A 135 -9.89 -0.68 12.38
C GLN A 135 -9.02 -0.21 13.55
N ARG A 136 -7.86 0.38 13.25
CA ARG A 136 -6.82 0.77 14.21
C ARG A 136 -6.27 -0.42 15.03
N GLY A 137 -6.41 -1.65 14.52
CA GLY A 137 -5.87 -2.85 15.13
C GLY A 137 -4.35 -2.81 15.32
N SER A 138 -3.86 -3.70 16.18
CA SER A 138 -2.44 -3.88 16.47
C SER A 138 -1.68 -4.62 15.36
N ILE A 139 -2.39 -5.27 14.44
CA ILE A 139 -1.81 -6.01 13.32
C ILE A 139 -1.43 -5.00 12.23
N LYS A 140 -0.13 -4.93 11.94
CA LYS A 140 0.42 -3.92 11.00
C LYS A 140 1.12 -4.54 9.80
N SER A 141 1.61 -5.77 9.94
CA SER A 141 2.37 -6.45 8.89
C SER A 141 1.55 -7.60 8.34
N PHE A 142 1.48 -7.68 7.02
CA PHE A 142 0.70 -8.67 6.30
C PHE A 142 1.55 -9.28 5.21
N ARG A 143 1.31 -10.57 4.94
CA ARG A 143 1.94 -11.29 3.85
C ARG A 143 0.86 -12.05 3.12
N PHE A 144 0.64 -11.70 1.86
CA PHE A 144 -0.34 -12.36 1.01
C PHE A 144 0.35 -12.99 -0.18
N MET A 145 -0.13 -14.18 -0.55
CA MET A 145 0.25 -14.84 -1.79
C MET A 145 -0.82 -14.57 -2.85
N PHE A 146 -0.36 -14.20 -4.03
CA PHE A 146 -1.17 -13.93 -5.20
C PHE A 146 -0.66 -14.73 -6.40
N LYS A 147 -1.54 -15.08 -7.32
CA LYS A 147 -1.22 -15.71 -8.59
C LYS A 147 -1.10 -14.67 -9.70
N LEU A 148 0.00 -14.72 -10.44
CA LEU A 148 0.22 -13.90 -11.63
C LEU A 148 -0.68 -14.34 -12.78
N PRO A 149 -1.14 -13.41 -13.63
CA PRO A 149 -1.91 -13.76 -14.82
C PRO A 149 -1.08 -14.60 -15.80
N MET A 150 -1.73 -15.55 -16.47
CA MET A 150 -1.16 -16.26 -17.62
C MET A 150 -1.10 -15.33 -18.84
N GLY A 151 -0.06 -15.45 -19.66
CA GLY A 151 0.12 -14.67 -20.89
C GLY A 151 0.79 -13.31 -20.67
N ILE A 152 1.11 -12.94 -19.42
CA ILE A 152 1.76 -11.66 -19.08
C ILE A 152 3.18 -11.93 -18.60
N TYR A 153 4.17 -11.61 -19.43
CA TYR A 153 5.58 -11.76 -19.13
C TYR A 153 6.43 -10.67 -19.79
N GLY A 154 7.61 -10.42 -19.23
CA GLY A 154 8.59 -9.43 -19.70
C GLY A 154 9.73 -9.22 -18.73
N GLU A 155 10.86 -8.71 -19.25
CA GLU A 155 12.02 -8.34 -18.41
C GLU A 155 11.70 -7.19 -17.46
N LYS A 156 10.85 -6.26 -17.91
CA LYS A 156 10.40 -5.10 -17.14
C LYS A 156 8.89 -5.15 -16.96
N VAL A 157 8.44 -5.58 -15.78
CA VAL A 157 7.03 -5.59 -15.40
C VAL A 157 6.84 -4.73 -14.16
N LEU A 158 5.94 -3.75 -14.25
CA LEU A 158 5.56 -2.91 -13.12
C LEU A 158 4.43 -3.60 -12.37
N LEU A 159 4.65 -3.89 -11.09
CA LEU A 159 3.63 -4.37 -10.15
C LEU A 159 3.04 -3.17 -9.42
N GLN A 160 1.73 -2.94 -9.52
CA GLN A 160 1.01 -1.98 -8.70
C GLN A 160 0.41 -2.71 -7.49
N TRP A 161 0.73 -2.22 -6.30
CA TRP A 161 0.02 -2.54 -5.06
C TRP A 161 -1.01 -1.44 -4.79
N LYS A 162 -2.24 -1.85 -4.48
CA LYS A 162 -3.32 -0.94 -4.11
C LYS A 162 -3.98 -1.40 -2.81
N TYR A 163 -4.16 -0.47 -1.88
CA TYR A 163 -4.96 -0.66 -0.68
C TYR A 163 -6.21 0.19 -0.77
N THR A 164 -7.38 -0.45 -0.73
CA THR A 164 -8.69 0.20 -0.63
C THR A 164 -9.20 0.06 0.80
N THR A 165 -9.44 1.18 1.49
CA THR A 165 -9.92 1.15 2.88
C THR A 165 -11.41 0.81 2.98
N ALA A 166 -11.88 0.48 4.19
CA ALA A 166 -13.29 0.14 4.46
C ALA A 166 -13.82 0.78 5.75
N ASN A 167 -13.44 2.03 6.00
CA ASN A 167 -13.80 2.78 7.21
C ASN A 167 -14.70 4.01 6.98
N SER A 168 -14.86 4.48 5.73
CA SER A 168 -15.83 5.54 5.37
C SER A 168 -17.08 4.98 4.68
N CYS A 169 -16.89 3.93 3.89
CA CYS A 169 -17.91 3.09 3.27
C CYS A 169 -17.38 1.65 3.19
N SER A 170 -18.26 0.67 3.00
CA SER A 170 -17.89 -0.73 2.80
C SER A 170 -17.82 -1.04 1.30
N PRO A 171 -16.68 -1.54 0.77
CA PRO A 171 -16.63 -1.91 -0.64
C PRO A 171 -17.71 -2.96 -1.00
N PRO A 172 -18.25 -2.95 -2.23
CA PRO A 172 -19.27 -3.91 -2.66
C PRO A 172 -18.86 -5.35 -2.36
N GLY A 173 -19.79 -6.14 -1.81
CA GLY A 173 -19.57 -7.55 -1.47
C GLY A 173 -19.13 -7.83 -0.03
N TYR A 174 -18.65 -6.83 0.72
CA TYR A 174 -18.09 -7.05 2.06
C TYR A 174 -19.07 -7.72 3.03
N ALA A 175 -20.32 -7.25 3.09
CA ALA A 175 -21.32 -7.84 3.97
C ALA A 175 -21.56 -9.33 3.68
N ALA A 176 -21.59 -9.71 2.40
CA ALA A 176 -21.74 -11.11 2.00
C ALA A 176 -20.50 -11.94 2.33
N TYR A 177 -19.30 -11.38 2.12
CA TYR A 177 -18.03 -12.03 2.48
C TYR A 177 -17.95 -12.32 3.98
N PHE A 178 -18.20 -11.32 4.84
CA PHE A 178 -18.11 -11.50 6.29
C PHE A 178 -19.26 -12.34 6.86
N ALA A 179 -20.46 -12.31 6.25
CA ALA A 179 -21.53 -13.23 6.61
C ALA A 179 -21.18 -14.70 6.31
N LYS A 180 -20.52 -14.97 5.17
CA LYS A 180 -20.04 -16.31 4.81
C LYS A 180 -18.91 -16.80 5.71
N ASN A 181 -18.08 -15.88 6.20
CA ASN A 181 -16.93 -16.17 7.06
C ASN A 181 -17.19 -15.70 8.50
N SER A 182 -18.34 -16.09 9.06
CA SER A 182 -18.82 -15.60 10.37
C SER A 182 -17.95 -15.99 11.57
N ASP A 183 -17.02 -16.93 11.41
CA ASP A 183 -16.02 -17.29 12.42
C ASP A 183 -14.89 -16.24 12.56
N LEU A 184 -14.79 -15.29 11.61
CA LEU A 184 -13.84 -14.19 11.71
C LEU A 184 -14.29 -13.17 12.77
N PRO A 185 -13.35 -12.52 13.48
CA PRO A 185 -13.69 -11.46 14.42
C PRO A 185 -14.53 -10.35 13.79
N SER A 186 -15.61 -9.97 14.48
CA SER A 186 -16.61 -9.04 13.97
C SER A 186 -16.09 -7.62 13.72
N ASP A 187 -14.95 -7.27 14.32
CA ASP A 187 -14.27 -5.98 14.21
C ASP A 187 -13.32 -5.89 13.00
N TYR A 188 -13.09 -6.99 12.29
CA TYR A 188 -12.28 -7.02 11.05
C TYR A 188 -12.93 -6.25 9.90
N TRP A 189 -14.18 -5.81 10.06
CA TRP A 189 -14.85 -4.90 9.14
C TRP A 189 -15.90 -4.03 9.82
N SER A 190 -16.37 -3.04 9.09
CA SER A 190 -17.30 -2.03 9.58
C SER A 190 -18.73 -2.36 9.14
N GLN A 191 -19.50 -3.01 10.01
CA GLN A 191 -20.82 -3.57 9.68
C GLN A 191 -21.89 -2.52 9.33
N SER A 192 -21.76 -1.30 9.83
CA SER A 192 -22.80 -0.26 9.76
C SER A 192 -22.52 0.84 8.73
N LEU A 193 -21.57 0.64 7.83
CA LEU A 193 -21.25 1.61 6.79
C LEU A 193 -22.09 1.40 5.52
N PRO A 194 -22.42 2.47 4.80
CA PRO A 194 -23.04 2.34 3.48
C PRO A 194 -22.08 1.63 2.51
N THR A 195 -22.63 1.00 1.48
CA THR A 195 -21.82 0.45 0.39
C THR A 195 -21.14 1.57 -0.40
N CYS A 196 -19.85 1.44 -0.70
CA CYS A 196 -19.13 2.40 -1.54
C CYS A 196 -19.67 2.39 -2.98
N THR A 197 -19.61 3.53 -3.67
CA THR A 197 -20.03 3.64 -5.08
C THR A 197 -18.85 3.42 -6.02
N LEU A 198 -19.07 2.60 -7.06
CA LEU A 198 -18.12 2.40 -8.15
C LEU A 198 -18.43 3.34 -9.34
N PRO A 199 -17.43 3.67 -10.19
CA PRO A 199 -16.00 3.38 -10.01
C PRO A 199 -15.37 4.26 -8.93
N TYR A 200 -14.30 3.76 -8.29
CA TYR A 200 -13.52 4.59 -7.37
C TYR A 200 -12.66 5.59 -8.15
N PRO A 201 -12.59 6.87 -7.73
CA PRO A 201 -11.65 7.83 -8.30
C PRO A 201 -10.21 7.32 -8.18
N ASN A 202 -9.42 7.44 -9.24
CA ASN A 202 -8.01 7.05 -9.23
C ASN A 202 -7.08 8.21 -8.85
N ASP A 203 -7.62 9.30 -8.33
CA ASP A 203 -6.86 10.50 -7.93
C ASP A 203 -6.67 10.63 -6.41
N GLY A 204 -7.26 9.72 -5.62
CA GLY A 204 -7.30 9.80 -4.16
C GLY A 204 -8.46 10.64 -3.61
N THR A 205 -9.38 11.11 -4.47
CA THR A 205 -10.65 11.69 -4.04
C THR A 205 -11.43 10.67 -3.21
N ARG A 206 -11.88 11.10 -2.03
CA ARG A 206 -12.50 10.26 -1.00
C ARG A 206 -13.49 11.05 -0.17
N ASP A 207 -14.53 10.37 0.27
CA ASP A 207 -15.58 10.85 1.15
C ASP A 207 -16.33 9.65 1.77
N THR A 208 -17.61 9.81 2.10
CA THR A 208 -18.48 8.71 2.56
C THR A 208 -18.98 7.81 1.43
N THR A 209 -18.73 8.18 0.18
CA THR A 209 -19.13 7.48 -1.05
C THR A 209 -17.96 6.69 -1.62
N TRP A 210 -16.77 7.30 -1.60
CA TRP A 210 -15.53 6.73 -2.12
C TRP A 210 -14.52 6.49 -0.98
N PRO A 211 -13.96 5.27 -0.89
CA PRO A 211 -13.02 4.95 0.17
C PRO A 211 -11.71 5.71 -0.01
N GLU A 212 -10.96 5.84 1.08
CA GLU A 212 -9.56 6.18 0.97
C GLU A 212 -8.80 5.05 0.25
N GLN A 213 -7.81 5.41 -0.55
CA GLN A 213 -7.01 4.49 -1.33
C GLN A 213 -5.53 4.86 -1.21
N PHE A 214 -4.66 3.86 -1.29
CA PHE A 214 -3.21 4.01 -1.31
C PHE A 214 -2.61 3.20 -2.43
N TRP A 215 -1.52 3.69 -3.01
CA TRP A 215 -0.83 3.06 -4.13
C TRP A 215 0.67 3.01 -3.90
N ASN A 216 1.28 1.92 -4.33
CA ASN A 216 2.73 1.77 -4.41
C ASN A 216 3.08 0.86 -5.59
N CYS A 217 4.32 0.89 -6.04
CA CYS A 217 4.76 0.08 -7.16
C CYS A 217 6.12 -0.58 -6.93
N GLY A 218 6.29 -1.73 -7.57
CA GLY A 218 7.52 -2.50 -7.54
C GLY A 218 7.92 -2.94 -8.95
N GLU A 219 9.22 -2.94 -9.21
CA GLU A 219 9.80 -3.45 -10.45
C GLU A 219 10.01 -4.97 -10.30
N ILE A 220 9.46 -5.77 -11.20
CA ILE A 220 9.66 -7.23 -11.22
C ILE A 220 9.99 -7.72 -12.64
N THR A 221 10.47 -8.95 -12.73
CA THR A 221 10.60 -9.69 -13.99
C THR A 221 9.65 -10.88 -13.95
N ILE A 222 8.90 -11.06 -15.02
CA ILE A 222 8.06 -12.26 -15.21
C ILE A 222 8.55 -12.96 -16.46
N LEU A 223 8.91 -14.23 -16.34
CA LEU A 223 9.38 -15.05 -17.44
C LEU A 223 8.23 -15.87 -18.02
N ALA A 224 8.37 -16.30 -19.28
CA ALA A 224 7.42 -17.19 -19.94
C ALA A 224 7.43 -18.59 -19.31
N GLY A 225 6.31 -19.30 -19.36
CA GLY A 225 6.05 -20.57 -18.66
C GLY A 225 7.01 -21.73 -18.95
N ASN A 226 7.81 -21.64 -20.01
CA ASN A 226 8.82 -22.63 -20.37
C ASN A 226 10.22 -22.34 -19.77
N THR A 227 10.35 -21.29 -18.97
CA THR A 227 11.60 -20.91 -18.31
C THR A 227 11.47 -21.09 -16.80
N THR A 228 12.53 -21.60 -16.17
CA THR A 228 12.61 -21.67 -14.71
C THR A 228 13.04 -20.31 -14.18
N ALA A 229 12.25 -19.69 -13.31
CA ALA A 229 12.70 -18.49 -12.61
C ALA A 229 13.95 -18.83 -11.78
N PRO A 230 15.01 -18.00 -11.82
CA PRO A 230 16.12 -18.16 -10.90
C PRO A 230 15.58 -18.10 -9.46
N HIS A 231 15.92 -19.10 -8.65
CA HIS A 231 15.50 -19.15 -7.25
C HIS A 231 15.97 -17.89 -6.51
N THR A 232 15.07 -16.93 -6.26
CA THR A 232 15.35 -15.80 -5.37
C THR A 232 14.91 -16.12 -3.95
N THR A 233 15.87 -16.22 -3.05
CA THR A 233 15.67 -16.06 -1.62
C THR A 233 15.23 -14.61 -1.39
N SER A 234 13.96 -14.38 -1.04
CA SER A 234 13.51 -13.06 -0.60
C SER A 234 14.33 -12.68 0.63
N THR A 235 15.30 -11.79 0.46
CA THR A 235 15.98 -11.21 1.61
C THR A 235 15.01 -10.14 2.11
N PRO A 236 14.46 -10.25 3.34
CA PRO A 236 13.50 -9.28 3.82
C PRO A 236 14.16 -7.90 3.81
N THR A 237 13.57 -6.96 3.08
CA THR A 237 13.89 -5.54 3.20
C THR A 237 13.69 -5.16 4.66
N SER A 238 14.78 -4.89 5.37
CA SER A 238 14.74 -4.48 6.77
C SER A 238 13.79 -3.30 6.93
N SER A 239 12.80 -3.42 7.83
CA SER A 239 11.90 -2.32 8.20
C SER A 239 12.70 -1.05 8.50
N PRO A 240 12.21 0.14 8.10
CA PRO A 240 12.90 1.39 8.39
C PRO A 240 13.04 1.54 9.91
N THR A 241 14.29 1.59 10.39
CA THR A 241 14.60 1.86 11.80
C THR A 241 14.20 3.31 12.10
N THR A 242 13.03 3.51 12.70
CA THR A 242 12.63 4.80 13.24
C THR A 242 13.56 5.14 14.40
N SER A 243 14.52 6.05 14.20
CA SER A 243 15.34 6.58 15.29
C SER A 243 14.45 7.37 16.25
N SER A 244 14.20 6.82 17.43
CA SER A 244 13.45 7.50 18.49
C SER A 244 14.21 8.75 18.96
N PRO A 245 13.58 9.93 19.07
CA PRO A 245 14.26 11.11 19.57
C PRO A 245 14.47 11.00 21.09
N THR A 246 15.74 11.04 21.52
CA THR A 246 16.13 11.15 22.93
C THR A 246 15.55 12.44 23.54
N ALA A 247 14.51 12.30 24.37
CA ALA A 247 13.98 13.42 25.15
C ALA A 247 15.03 13.86 26.19
N ARG A 248 15.62 15.04 25.98
CA ARG A 248 16.51 15.68 26.94
C ARG A 248 15.66 16.28 28.07
N LEU A 249 15.58 15.57 29.20
CA LEU A 249 15.00 16.08 30.44
C LEU A 249 15.71 17.37 30.85
N THR A 250 15.00 18.50 30.74
CA THR A 250 15.45 19.77 31.32
C THR A 250 14.62 20.03 32.57
N THR A 251 15.22 19.78 33.73
CA THR A 251 14.64 19.95 35.05
C THR A 251 14.37 21.44 35.31
N ARG A 252 13.10 21.87 35.30
CA ARG A 252 12.70 23.19 35.83
C ARG A 252 12.46 23.06 37.34
N ILE A 253 13.25 23.75 38.13
CA ILE A 253 13.02 23.99 39.56
C ILE A 253 11.91 25.05 39.71
N PRO A 254 10.91 24.87 40.59
CA PRO A 254 9.95 25.92 40.92
C PRO A 254 10.43 26.74 42.13
N THR A 255 10.59 28.05 41.97
CA THR A 255 10.74 28.98 43.10
C THR A 255 9.51 29.87 43.21
N ARG A 256 8.76 29.66 44.30
CA ARG A 256 7.57 30.39 44.71
C ARG A 256 7.99 31.67 45.46
N LYS A 257 7.37 32.82 45.17
CA LYS A 257 7.40 34.00 46.04
C LYS A 257 5.99 34.61 46.13
N PRO A 258 5.51 35.05 47.32
CA PRO A 258 4.11 35.41 47.53
C PRO A 258 3.86 36.91 47.29
N THR A 259 2.75 37.24 46.65
CA THR A 259 2.32 38.63 46.42
C THR A 259 1.22 39.01 47.41
N LYS A 260 1.48 40.07 48.19
CA LYS A 260 0.53 40.70 49.12
C LYS A 260 -0.58 41.46 48.34
N ARG A 261 -1.80 41.41 48.87
CA ARG A 261 -2.99 42.15 48.43
C ARG A 261 -3.00 43.56 49.06
N PRO A 262 -3.34 44.64 48.33
CA PRO A 262 -3.67 45.93 48.95
C PRO A 262 -5.19 46.07 49.20
N PRO A 263 -5.61 46.91 50.17
CA PRO A 263 -7.00 47.09 50.55
C PRO A 263 -7.74 48.06 49.62
N ARG A 264 -9.05 47.87 49.45
CA ARG A 264 -9.94 48.87 48.85
C ARG A 264 -10.44 49.80 49.94
N GLY A 265 -10.15 51.09 49.79
CA GLY A 265 -11.06 52.18 50.20
C GLY A 265 -11.96 52.54 49.03
#